data_AF-X0VDA1-F1
#
_entry.id   AF-X0VDA1-F1
#
_cell.length_a   1.000
_cell.length_b   1.000
_cell.length_c   1.000
_cell.angle_alpha   90.00
_cell.angle_beta   90.00
_cell.angle_gamma   90.00
#
_symmetry.space_group_name_H-M   'P 1'
#
loop_
_entity.id
_entity.type
_entity.pdbx_description
1 polymer ?
#
loop_
_entity_poly.entity_id
_entity_poly.type
_entity_poly.pdbx_seq_one_letter_code
_entity_poly.pdbx_strand_id
1 'polypeptide(L)'
;KDASLGTGKGMVDQLFGAPRTPTAPHSGELKADKPFNFEDFLKSRERLAVQKERQRYQHKIEEEHLVFHRKQEEAKLQIKAVQNELKKLADASQGLSIEIKKATFTAAVEPGTYHENFFDRIRRLIELARKKIVESKSWLETFNHRSKKRSHYWGQVKKSGTKFMLSQERYMATQAG
;
A
#
# COMPACT_ATOMS: atom_id res chain seq x y z
N LYS A 1 -36.35 -12.47 -20.86
CA LYS A 1 -36.36 -11.91 -19.49
C LYS A 1 -36.84 -13.02 -18.58
N ASP A 2 -35.95 -13.84 -18.01
CA ASP A 2 -36.28 -14.79 -16.94
C ASP A 2 -34.97 -15.35 -16.36
N ALA A 3 -34.47 -14.72 -15.29
CA ALA A 3 -33.26 -15.16 -14.59
C ALA A 3 -33.28 -14.73 -13.10
N SER A 4 -34.44 -14.74 -12.45
CA SER A 4 -34.56 -14.30 -11.05
C SER A 4 -35.28 -15.28 -10.11
N LEU A 5 -35.66 -16.48 -10.57
CA LEU A 5 -36.43 -17.42 -9.75
C LEU A 5 -35.60 -18.52 -9.06
N GLY A 6 -34.29 -18.62 -9.35
CA GLY A 6 -33.44 -19.70 -8.83
C GLY A 6 -32.73 -19.40 -7.50
N THR A 7 -32.42 -18.15 -7.20
CA THR A 7 -31.47 -17.82 -6.12
C THR A 7 -32.13 -17.61 -4.76
N GLY A 8 -33.41 -17.22 -4.73
CA GLY A 8 -34.12 -16.92 -3.48
C GLY A 8 -34.53 -18.17 -2.68
N LYS A 9 -34.83 -19.28 -3.35
CA LYS A 9 -35.35 -20.49 -2.69
C LYS A 9 -34.27 -21.21 -1.86
N GLY A 10 -33.03 -21.23 -2.35
CA GLY A 10 -31.90 -21.85 -1.65
C GLY A 10 -31.45 -21.08 -0.39
N MET A 11 -31.57 -19.74 -0.37
CA MET A 11 -31.20 -18.94 0.80
C MET A 11 -32.23 -19.06 1.94
N VAL A 12 -33.52 -19.19 1.61
CA VAL A 12 -34.60 -19.37 2.61
C VAL A 12 -34.52 -20.75 3.27
N ASP A 13 -34.20 -21.81 2.51
CA ASP A 13 -34.00 -23.17 3.06
C ASP A 13 -32.80 -23.26 4.01
N GLN A 14 -31.78 -22.41 3.82
CA GLN A 14 -30.59 -22.36 4.67
C GLN A 14 -30.80 -21.50 5.93
N LEU A 15 -31.71 -20.52 5.89
CA LEU A 15 -32.04 -19.65 7.02
C LEU A 15 -33.09 -20.26 7.97
N PHE A 16 -34.05 -21.03 7.43
CA PHE A 16 -35.18 -21.59 8.20
C PHE A 16 -35.10 -23.10 8.41
N GLY A 17 -34.10 -23.78 7.85
CA GLY A 17 -33.91 -25.21 7.98
C GLY A 17 -34.96 -26.00 7.21
N ALA A 18 -34.54 -26.65 6.11
CA ALA A 18 -35.38 -27.57 5.36
C ALA A 18 -36.04 -28.63 6.27
N PRO A 19 -37.30 -29.05 5.99
CA PRO A 19 -37.94 -30.14 6.72
C PRO A 19 -37.11 -31.40 6.56
N ARG A 20 -36.58 -31.90 7.69
CA ARG A 20 -35.74 -33.10 7.77
C ARG A 20 -36.50 -34.29 7.17
N THR A 21 -36.09 -34.74 5.99
CA THR A 21 -36.41 -36.09 5.52
C THR A 21 -35.64 -37.08 6.42
N PRO A 22 -36.31 -38.04 7.08
CA PRO A 22 -35.67 -38.88 8.08
C PRO A 22 -35.04 -40.11 7.43
N THR A 23 -33.90 -39.98 6.74
CA THR A 23 -33.13 -41.16 6.31
C THR A 23 -31.64 -40.91 6.26
N ALA A 24 -31.03 -40.85 7.44
CA ALA A 24 -29.72 -41.44 7.70
C ALA A 24 -29.65 -41.75 9.20
N PRO A 25 -29.49 -43.02 9.63
CA PRO A 25 -29.42 -43.34 11.04
C PRO A 25 -28.21 -42.65 11.66
N HIS A 26 -28.47 -41.80 12.65
CA HIS A 26 -27.44 -41.24 13.51
C HIS A 26 -26.80 -42.41 14.28
N SER A 27 -25.47 -42.47 14.25
CA SER A 27 -24.69 -43.47 14.98
C SER A 27 -25.00 -43.36 16.47
N GLY A 28 -25.86 -44.23 17.00
CA GLY A 28 -26.25 -44.28 18.40
C GLY A 28 -27.56 -45.02 18.69
N GLU A 29 -28.47 -45.15 17.72
CA GLU A 29 -29.72 -45.91 17.91
C GLU A 29 -29.58 -47.33 17.35
N LEU A 30 -29.23 -48.27 18.23
CA LEU A 30 -29.30 -49.70 17.94
C LEU A 30 -30.78 -50.12 17.92
N LYS A 31 -31.37 -50.22 16.72
CA LYS A 31 -32.62 -50.94 16.56
C LYS A 31 -32.34 -52.42 16.83
N ALA A 32 -33.06 -53.01 17.78
CA ALA A 32 -32.78 -54.31 18.39
C ALA A 32 -32.69 -55.52 17.43
N ASP A 33 -33.11 -55.36 16.17
CA ASP A 33 -33.28 -56.48 15.23
C ASP A 33 -32.32 -56.46 14.02
N LYS A 34 -31.20 -55.71 14.06
CA LYS A 34 -30.17 -55.77 13.00
C LYS A 34 -28.81 -56.16 13.58
N PRO A 35 -28.14 -57.20 13.05
CA PRO A 35 -26.80 -57.55 13.50
C PRO A 35 -25.85 -56.39 13.22
N PHE A 36 -25.03 -56.04 14.20
CA PHE A 36 -24.03 -55.00 14.07
C PHE A 36 -23.02 -55.37 12.99
N ASN A 37 -23.01 -54.60 11.89
CA ASN A 37 -22.09 -54.82 10.79
C ASN A 37 -20.78 -54.04 11.02
N PHE A 38 -19.75 -54.76 11.48
CA PHE A 38 -18.43 -54.18 11.75
C PHE A 38 -17.79 -53.57 10.49
N GLU A 39 -18.03 -54.14 9.30
CA GLU A 39 -17.50 -53.58 8.06
C GLU A 39 -18.10 -52.22 7.71
N ASP A 40 -19.41 -52.06 7.89
CA ASP A 40 -20.09 -50.80 7.59
C ASP A 40 -19.64 -49.69 8.55
N PHE A 41 -19.40 -50.04 9.81
CA PHE A 41 -18.84 -49.12 10.80
C PHE A 41 -17.42 -48.66 10.40
N LEU A 42 -16.53 -49.59 10.01
CA LEU A 42 -15.19 -49.24 9.55
C LEU A 42 -15.21 -48.37 8.29
N LYS A 43 -16.02 -48.74 7.28
CA LYS A 43 -16.21 -47.96 6.05
C LYS A 43 -16.76 -46.57 6.34
N SER A 44 -17.68 -46.42 7.29
CA SER A 44 -18.19 -45.11 7.70
C SER A 44 -17.12 -44.21 8.32
N ARG A 45 -16.25 -44.80 9.16
CA ARG A 45 -15.14 -44.09 9.83
C ARG A 45 -14.06 -43.68 8.84
N GLU A 46 -13.75 -44.54 7.88
CA GLU A 46 -12.85 -44.23 6.76
C GLU A 46 -13.40 -43.08 5.91
N ARG A 47 -14.69 -43.12 5.53
CA ARG A 47 -15.34 -42.01 4.79
C ARG A 47 -15.29 -40.69 5.55
N LEU A 48 -15.52 -40.72 6.86
CA LEU A 48 -15.43 -39.53 7.72
C LEU A 48 -13.99 -39.01 7.82
N ALA A 49 -12.99 -39.90 7.87
CA ALA A 49 -11.58 -39.52 7.86
C ALA A 49 -11.21 -38.84 6.52
N VAL A 50 -11.57 -39.47 5.40
CA VAL A 50 -11.35 -38.92 4.05
C VAL A 50 -12.07 -37.59 3.86
N GLN A 51 -13.31 -37.45 4.38
CA GLN A 51 -14.06 -36.19 4.30
C GLN A 51 -13.38 -35.07 5.11
N LYS A 52 -12.89 -35.38 6.31
CA LYS A 52 -12.14 -34.43 7.14
C LYS A 52 -10.83 -34.01 6.49
N GLU A 53 -10.11 -34.95 5.88
CA GLU A 53 -8.88 -34.64 5.14
C GLU A 53 -9.16 -33.74 3.93
N ARG A 54 -10.23 -34.03 3.17
CA ARG A 54 -10.66 -33.18 2.05
C ARG A 54 -11.03 -31.77 2.52
N GLN A 55 -11.76 -31.63 3.62
CA GLN A 55 -12.10 -30.32 4.19
C GLN A 55 -10.87 -29.53 4.63
N ARG A 56 -9.90 -30.20 5.29
CA ARG A 56 -8.62 -29.57 5.68
C ARG A 56 -7.84 -29.09 4.46
N TYR A 57 -7.80 -29.90 3.40
CA TYR A 57 -7.12 -29.55 2.16
C TYR A 57 -7.79 -28.36 1.46
N GLN A 58 -9.14 -28.33 1.42
CA GLN A 58 -9.90 -27.21 0.88
C GLN A 58 -9.64 -25.91 1.66
N HIS A 59 -9.70 -25.95 2.99
CA HIS A 59 -9.37 -24.78 3.81
C HIS A 59 -7.95 -24.28 3.60
N LYS A 60 -6.97 -25.19 3.48
CA LYS A 60 -5.59 -24.79 3.19
C LYS A 60 -5.47 -24.07 1.84
N ILE A 61 -6.15 -24.56 0.79
CA ILE A 61 -6.20 -23.90 -0.51
C ILE A 61 -6.83 -22.50 -0.40
N GLU A 62 -7.97 -22.38 0.29
CA GLU A 62 -8.65 -21.10 0.49
C GLU A 62 -7.75 -20.08 1.23
N GLU A 63 -7.06 -20.52 2.27
CA GLU A 63 -6.08 -19.70 3.01
C GLU A 63 -4.93 -19.25 2.10
N GLU A 64 -4.36 -20.15 1.29
CA GLU A 64 -3.29 -19.83 0.33
C GLU A 64 -3.74 -18.80 -0.70
N HIS A 65 -4.95 -18.95 -1.27
CA HIS A 65 -5.54 -17.98 -2.18
C HIS A 65 -5.74 -16.62 -1.51
N LEU A 66 -6.25 -16.58 -0.28
CA LEU A 66 -6.47 -15.35 0.47
C LEU A 66 -5.15 -14.61 0.73
N VAL A 67 -4.10 -15.34 1.14
CA VAL A 67 -2.76 -14.78 1.34
C VAL A 67 -2.17 -14.23 0.04
N PHE A 68 -2.34 -14.96 -1.07
CA PHE A 68 -1.86 -14.51 -2.38
C PHE A 68 -2.57 -13.24 -2.85
N HIS A 69 -3.90 -13.19 -2.74
CA HIS A 69 -4.67 -12.01 -3.11
C HIS A 69 -4.31 -10.78 -2.27
N ARG A 70 -4.13 -10.95 -0.95
CA ARG A 70 -3.66 -9.85 -0.07
C ARG A 70 -2.32 -9.30 -0.51
N LYS A 71 -1.35 -10.17 -0.82
CA LYS A 71 -0.03 -9.74 -1.32
C LYS A 71 -0.14 -8.97 -2.64
N GLN A 72 -0.98 -9.43 -3.56
CA GLN A 72 -1.22 -8.70 -4.81
C GLN A 72 -1.85 -7.32 -4.59
N GLU A 73 -2.78 -7.20 -3.64
CA GLU A 73 -3.38 -5.92 -3.28
C GLU A 73 -2.38 -4.97 -2.62
N GLU A 74 -1.57 -5.47 -1.68
CA GLU A 74 -0.49 -4.71 -1.05
C GLU A 74 0.51 -4.19 -2.10
N ALA A 75 0.94 -5.03 -3.04
CA ALA A 75 1.83 -4.62 -4.13
C ALA A 75 1.19 -3.53 -5.01
N LYS A 76 -0.10 -3.64 -5.34
CA LYS A 76 -0.83 -2.60 -6.08
C LYS A 76 -0.87 -1.27 -5.33
N LEU A 77 -1.07 -1.29 -4.01
CA LEU A 77 -1.06 -0.08 -3.18
C LEU A 77 0.33 0.55 -3.15
N GLN A 78 1.39 -0.25 -3.02
CA GLN A 78 2.78 0.23 -3.06
C GLN A 78 3.11 0.89 -4.41
N ILE A 79 2.75 0.25 -5.53
CA ILE A 79 2.95 0.81 -6.88
C ILE A 79 2.25 2.17 -7.01
N LYS A 80 0.99 2.28 -6.57
CA LYS A 80 0.25 3.55 -6.56
C LYS A 80 0.95 4.62 -5.70
N ALA A 81 1.48 4.25 -4.54
CA ALA A 81 2.23 5.17 -3.69
C ALA A 81 3.50 5.69 -4.38
N VAL A 82 4.24 4.82 -5.08
CA VAL A 82 5.41 5.21 -5.87
C VAL A 82 5.03 6.14 -7.03
N GLN A 83 3.96 5.82 -7.78
CA GLN A 83 3.46 6.68 -8.85
C GLN A 83 3.08 8.09 -8.33
N ASN A 84 2.45 8.17 -7.16
CA ASN A 84 2.11 9.45 -6.54
C ASN A 84 3.34 10.26 -6.13
N GLU A 85 4.38 9.62 -5.56
CA GLU A 85 5.63 10.31 -5.22
C GLU A 85 6.40 10.76 -6.47
N LEU A 86 6.41 9.95 -7.54
CA LEU A 86 6.96 10.33 -8.83
C LEU A 86 6.23 11.54 -9.43
N LYS A 87 4.90 11.59 -9.32
CA LYS A 87 4.11 12.76 -9.75
C LYS A 87 4.49 14.01 -8.96
N LYS A 88 4.57 13.93 -7.63
CA LYS A 88 5.00 15.05 -6.77
C LYS A 88 6.43 15.52 -7.11
N LEU A 89 7.33 14.60 -7.43
CA LEU A 89 8.69 14.94 -7.88
C LEU A 89 8.66 15.65 -9.24
N ALA A 90 7.86 15.16 -10.19
CA ALA A 90 7.71 15.77 -11.51
C ALA A 90 7.09 17.18 -11.43
N ASP A 91 6.16 17.42 -10.50
CA ASP A 91 5.56 18.74 -10.26
C ASP A 91 6.56 19.69 -9.59
N ALA A 92 7.40 19.19 -8.68
CA ALA A 92 8.45 19.97 -8.03
C ALA A 92 9.65 20.27 -8.96
N SER A 93 9.84 19.48 -10.00
CA SER A 93 10.91 19.60 -10.98
C SER A 93 10.32 19.96 -12.35
N GLN A 94 10.09 21.26 -12.58
CA GLN A 94 9.51 21.79 -13.83
C GLN A 94 10.25 21.37 -15.12
N GLY A 95 11.43 20.75 -15.05
CA GLY A 95 12.20 20.26 -16.21
C GLY A 95 12.35 18.74 -16.35
N LEU A 96 12.05 17.94 -15.31
CA LEU A 96 12.29 16.48 -15.30
C LEU A 96 11.03 15.67 -15.63
N SER A 97 10.13 16.25 -16.43
CA SER A 97 8.72 15.87 -16.43
C SER A 97 8.32 14.87 -17.53
N ILE A 98 9.02 14.80 -18.67
CA ILE A 98 8.49 14.05 -19.83
C ILE A 98 8.85 12.55 -19.76
N GLU A 99 10.10 12.23 -19.42
CA GLU A 99 10.57 10.84 -19.37
C GLU A 99 10.06 10.09 -18.11
N ILE A 100 10.02 10.78 -16.97
CA ILE A 100 9.44 10.22 -15.73
C ILE A 100 7.95 9.94 -15.89
N LYS A 101 7.19 10.84 -16.54
CA LYS A 101 5.77 10.61 -16.86
C LYS A 101 5.61 9.39 -17.75
N LYS A 102 6.46 9.21 -18.78
CA LYS A 102 6.42 8.01 -19.65
C LYS A 102 6.74 6.71 -18.89
N ALA A 103 7.70 6.74 -17.96
CA ALA A 103 8.05 5.59 -17.14
C ALA A 103 6.97 5.23 -16.10
N THR A 104 6.22 6.21 -15.57
CA THR A 104 5.17 5.97 -14.55
C THR A 104 3.96 5.23 -15.10
N PHE A 105 3.63 5.42 -16.38
CA PHE A 105 2.46 4.81 -17.02
C PHE A 105 2.70 3.42 -17.61
N THR A 106 3.96 2.97 -17.73
CA THR A 106 4.30 1.73 -18.44
C THR A 106 4.48 0.50 -17.52
N ALA A 107 4.56 0.67 -16.20
CA ALA A 107 4.91 -0.43 -15.30
C ALA A 107 3.73 -0.95 -14.46
N ALA A 108 3.16 -2.09 -14.86
CA ALA A 108 3.25 -3.36 -14.13
C ALA A 108 2.14 -4.32 -14.59
N VAL A 109 2.50 -5.32 -15.42
CA VAL A 109 1.58 -6.40 -15.82
C VAL A 109 1.52 -7.49 -14.75
N GLU A 110 2.58 -7.76 -13.98
CA GLU A 110 2.54 -8.72 -12.85
C GLU A 110 3.53 -8.35 -11.72
N PRO A 111 3.07 -8.08 -10.49
CA PRO A 111 3.95 -7.79 -9.35
C PRO A 111 4.46 -9.08 -8.68
N GLY A 112 5.78 -9.28 -8.68
CA GLY A 112 6.49 -10.28 -7.86
C GLY A 112 7.28 -9.65 -6.70
N THR A 113 7.71 -10.45 -5.72
CA THR A 113 8.42 -10.02 -4.49
C THR A 113 9.71 -9.22 -4.71
N TYR A 114 10.39 -9.39 -5.85
CA TYR A 114 11.55 -8.57 -6.21
C TYR A 114 11.17 -7.11 -6.47
N HIS A 115 9.98 -6.90 -7.04
CA HIS A 115 9.51 -5.59 -7.44
C HIS A 115 9.15 -4.71 -6.24
N GLU A 116 8.63 -5.28 -5.14
CA GLU A 116 8.30 -4.54 -3.92
C GLU A 116 9.53 -3.85 -3.31
N ASN A 117 10.63 -4.59 -3.13
CA ASN A 117 11.88 -4.04 -2.60
C ASN A 117 12.51 -3.00 -3.54
N PHE A 118 12.41 -3.22 -4.85
CA PHE A 118 12.90 -2.27 -5.85
C PHE A 118 12.10 -0.96 -5.84
N PHE A 119 10.78 -1.06 -5.80
CA PHE A 119 9.90 0.11 -5.73
C PHE A 119 10.05 0.87 -4.42
N ASP A 120 10.21 0.20 -3.28
CA ASP A 120 10.50 0.89 -2.00
C ASP A 120 11.85 1.63 -2.04
N ARG A 121 12.89 1.02 -2.62
CA ARG A 121 14.20 1.68 -2.80
C ARG A 121 14.10 2.90 -3.70
N ILE A 122 13.39 2.81 -4.81
CA ILE A 122 13.13 3.95 -5.71
C ILE A 122 12.35 5.05 -4.98
N ARG A 123 11.30 4.67 -4.23
CA ARG A 123 10.48 5.60 -3.44
C ARG A 123 11.33 6.38 -2.45
N ARG A 124 12.18 5.69 -1.67
CA ARG A 124 13.09 6.31 -0.70
C ARG A 124 14.10 7.24 -1.38
N LEU A 125 14.63 6.85 -2.54
CA LEU A 125 15.56 7.67 -3.30
C LEU A 125 14.88 8.96 -3.80
N ILE A 126 13.64 8.87 -4.28
CA ILE A 126 12.82 10.02 -4.69
C ILE A 126 12.51 10.94 -3.50
N GLU A 127 12.11 10.38 -2.35
CA GLU A 127 11.86 11.16 -1.14
C GLU A 127 13.10 11.93 -0.68
N LEU A 128 14.27 11.28 -0.72
CA LEU A 128 15.54 11.89 -0.37
C LEU A 128 15.93 12.99 -1.36
N ALA A 129 15.76 12.75 -2.66
CA ALA A 129 15.98 13.74 -3.70
C ALA A 129 15.09 14.98 -3.50
N ARG A 130 13.78 14.80 -3.21
CA ARG A 130 12.86 15.91 -2.91
C ARG A 130 13.32 16.73 -1.71
N LYS A 131 13.72 16.08 -0.61
CA LYS A 131 14.24 16.77 0.58
C LYS A 131 15.46 17.62 0.23
N LYS A 132 16.40 17.06 -0.55
CA LYS A 132 17.60 17.77 -0.98
C LYS A 132 17.29 18.96 -1.89
N ILE A 133 16.35 18.84 -2.82
CA ILE A 133 15.92 19.96 -3.68
C ILE A 133 15.34 21.10 -2.82
N VAL A 134 14.49 20.80 -1.84
CA VAL A 134 13.90 21.83 -0.96
C VAL A 134 14.97 22.50 -0.10
N GLU A 135 15.89 21.72 0.46
CA GLU A 135 17.04 22.24 1.23
C GLU A 135 17.90 23.18 0.38
N SER A 136 18.26 22.77 -0.85
CA SER A 136 19.02 23.60 -1.78
C SER A 136 18.27 24.89 -2.16
N LYS A 137 16.96 24.84 -2.33
CA LYS A 137 16.14 26.03 -2.60
C LYS A 137 16.20 27.02 -1.43
N SER A 138 16.04 26.54 -0.20
CA SER A 138 16.12 27.38 1.01
C SER A 138 17.52 28.00 1.21
N TRP A 139 18.57 27.20 0.97
CA TRP A 139 19.94 27.70 1.03
C TRP A 139 20.20 28.78 -0.02
N LEU A 140 19.76 28.56 -1.26
CA LEU A 140 19.89 29.51 -2.36
C LEU A 140 19.10 30.80 -2.10
N GLU A 141 17.89 30.70 -1.54
CA GLU A 141 17.10 31.86 -1.12
C GLU A 141 17.82 32.67 -0.03
N THR A 142 18.36 32.00 0.99
CA THR A 142 19.11 32.63 2.08
C THR A 142 20.38 33.31 1.56
N PHE A 143 21.11 32.63 0.69
CA PHE A 143 22.31 33.15 0.03
C PHE A 143 21.97 34.40 -0.80
N ASN A 144 20.94 34.34 -1.63
CA ASN A 144 20.49 35.47 -2.44
C ASN A 144 20.00 36.64 -1.58
N HIS A 145 19.30 36.38 -0.48
CA HIS A 145 18.87 37.43 0.45
C HIS A 145 20.06 38.14 1.10
N ARG A 146 21.06 37.38 1.55
CA ARG A 146 22.30 37.93 2.10
C ARG A 146 23.08 38.74 1.05
N SER A 147 23.16 38.24 -0.18
CA SER A 147 23.79 38.93 -1.31
C SER A 147 23.08 40.26 -1.63
N LYS A 148 21.74 40.27 -1.67
CA LYS A 148 20.94 41.49 -1.87
C LYS A 148 21.15 42.52 -0.76
N LYS A 149 21.14 42.10 0.51
CA LYS A 149 21.43 42.99 1.65
C LYS A 149 22.83 43.58 1.57
N ARG A 150 23.83 42.77 1.19
CA ARG A 150 25.21 43.22 0.98
C ARG A 150 25.28 44.24 -0.16
N SER A 151 24.65 43.94 -1.30
CA SER A 151 24.58 44.87 -2.44
C SER A 151 23.94 46.20 -2.05
N HIS A 152 22.81 46.18 -1.33
CA HIS A 152 22.15 47.38 -0.84
C HIS A 152 23.02 48.18 0.13
N TYR A 153 23.68 47.50 1.09
CA TYR A 153 24.61 48.12 2.03
C TYR A 153 25.74 48.85 1.29
N TRP A 154 26.44 48.17 0.37
CA TRP A 154 27.53 48.78 -0.39
C TRP A 154 27.04 49.88 -1.36
N GLY A 155 25.81 49.76 -1.87
CA GLY A 155 25.16 50.82 -2.65
C GLY A 155 24.92 52.09 -1.82
N GLN A 156 24.51 51.95 -0.55
CA GLN A 156 24.36 53.08 0.37
C GLN A 156 25.71 53.68 0.79
N VAL A 157 26.72 52.85 1.04
CA VAL A 157 28.10 53.31 1.28
C VAL A 157 28.61 54.13 0.09
N LYS A 158 28.35 53.68 -1.15
CA LYS A 158 28.77 54.44 -2.35
C LYS A 158 28.07 55.79 -2.48
N LYS A 159 26.81 55.92 -2.06
CA LYS A 159 26.02 57.17 -2.13
C LYS A 159 26.36 58.16 -1.01
N SER A 160 26.44 57.66 0.22
CA SER A 160 26.54 58.49 1.44
C SER A 160 27.94 58.51 2.04
N GLY A 161 28.87 57.74 1.48
CA GLY A 161 30.27 57.68 1.91
C GLY A 161 30.47 57.16 3.33
N THR A 162 31.53 57.64 3.96
CA THR A 162 31.93 57.28 5.34
C THR A 162 30.89 57.65 6.40
N LYS A 163 30.02 58.65 6.15
CA LYS A 163 28.93 59.04 7.04
C LYS A 163 27.94 57.89 7.28
N PHE A 164 27.68 57.06 6.27
CA PHE A 164 26.79 55.91 6.41
C PHE A 164 27.45 54.77 7.21
N MET A 165 28.75 54.54 7.01
CA MET A 165 29.51 53.52 7.75
C MET A 165 29.67 53.87 9.24
N LEU A 166 29.85 55.14 9.56
CA LEU A 166 30.10 55.63 10.93
C LEU A 166 28.82 56.03 11.68
N SER A 167 27.64 55.77 11.13
CA SER A 167 26.39 56.00 11.86
C SER A 167 26.37 55.14 13.13
N GLN A 168 26.10 55.76 14.29
CA GLN A 168 26.14 55.10 15.61
C GLN A 168 25.30 53.81 15.65
N GLU A 169 24.17 53.79 14.95
CA GLU A 169 23.30 52.61 14.86
C GLU A 169 23.94 51.43 14.11
N ARG A 170 24.74 51.70 13.08
CA ARG A 170 25.38 50.64 12.27
C ARG A 170 26.73 50.23 12.81
N TYR A 171 27.49 51.19 13.35
CA TYR A 171 28.80 50.93 13.93
C TYR A 171 28.73 49.82 15.00
N MET A 172 27.76 49.92 15.91
CA MET A 172 27.51 48.89 16.92
C MET A 172 27.11 47.54 16.32
N ALA A 173 26.24 47.54 15.30
CA ALA A 173 25.77 46.31 14.65
C ALA A 173 26.85 45.60 13.82
N THR A 174 27.84 46.33 13.28
CA THR A 174 28.97 45.75 12.55
C THR A 174 30.14 45.36 13.44
N GLN A 175 30.28 45.97 14.63
CA GLN A 175 31.32 45.59 15.59
C GLN A 175 30.99 44.33 16.38
N ALA A 176 29.70 44.08 16.67
CA ALA A 176 29.25 42.95 17.47
C ALA A 176 29.11 41.62 16.68
N GLY A 177 29.91 41.45 15.63
CA GLY A 177 29.87 40.29 14.72
C GLY A 177 30.04 38.95 15.42
#